data_AF-A0A5R9GEM0-F1
#
_entry.id   AF-A0A5R9GEM0-F1
#
_cell.length_a   1.000
_cell.length_b   1.000
_cell.length_c   1.000
_cell.angle_alpha   90.00
_cell.angle_beta   90.00
_cell.angle_gamma   90.00
#
_symmetry.space_group_name_H-M   'P 1'
#
loop_
_entity.id
_entity.type
_entity.pdbx_description
1 polymer ?
#
loop_
_entity_poly.entity_id
_entity_poly.type
_entity_poly.pdbx_seq_one_letter_code
_entity_poly.pdbx_strand_id
1 'polypeptide(L)'
;MTTAGTGAGGGASPAYDPLYVAFVAYFNRERDYFECHEVMEQLWLEEARDPLYQGLLQVAVGLYHHRNGNIDGGVKLLSAAIRKLEGNEAIVLGIRLDRLLADAKSHLERLLRHEETPFPFRDLDIDIVDPALVAAVEAFVPGEEEEHA
;
A
#
# COMPACT_ATOMS: atom_id res chain seq x y z
N MET A 1 39.09 38.07 2.64
CA MET A 1 37.92 38.85 3.09
C MET A 1 36.89 38.75 1.96
N THR A 2 35.72 38.13 2.06
CA THR A 2 34.89 37.73 3.20
C THR A 2 33.82 36.74 2.68
N THR A 3 33.68 35.62 3.39
CA THR A 3 32.56 34.67 3.56
C THR A 3 31.54 34.35 2.46
N ALA A 4 31.49 33.05 2.13
CA ALA A 4 30.36 32.11 2.24
C ALA A 4 28.94 32.67 2.42
N GLY A 5 28.03 32.11 1.63
CA GLY A 5 26.59 32.14 1.84
C GLY A 5 25.96 30.87 1.24
N THR A 6 26.23 29.73 1.87
CA THR A 6 25.51 28.47 1.64
C THR A 6 24.07 28.66 2.09
N GLY A 7 23.15 28.84 1.15
CA GLY A 7 21.73 28.70 1.37
C GLY A 7 21.35 27.22 1.25
N ALA A 8 21.48 26.48 2.35
CA ALA A 8 20.86 25.18 2.50
C ALA A 8 19.33 25.39 2.57
N GLY A 9 18.68 25.34 1.42
CA GLY A 9 17.22 25.20 1.34
C GLY A 9 16.86 23.74 1.63
N GLY A 10 16.89 23.36 2.90
CA GLY A 10 16.23 22.13 3.37
C GLY A 10 14.72 22.33 3.26
N GLY A 11 14.18 22.15 2.05
CA GLY A 11 12.75 22.05 1.85
C GLY A 11 12.30 20.72 2.42
N ALA A 12 11.53 20.74 3.50
CA ALA A 12 10.76 19.57 3.91
C ALA A 12 9.95 19.12 2.69
N SER A 13 10.19 17.89 2.22
CA SER A 13 9.28 17.23 1.28
C SER A 13 7.86 17.35 1.84
N PRO A 14 6.82 17.52 1.00
CA PRO A 14 5.46 17.46 1.51
C PRO A 14 5.30 16.12 2.22
N ALA A 15 4.75 16.18 3.45
CA ALA A 15 4.31 14.97 4.15
C ALA A 15 3.47 14.15 3.15
N TYR A 16 3.68 12.85 3.13
CA TYR A 16 2.94 11.90 2.29
C TYR A 16 1.46 12.26 2.19
N ASP A 17 0.85 12.01 1.03
CA ASP A 17 -0.58 12.25 0.84
C ASP A 17 -1.39 11.59 1.98
N PRO A 18 -2.34 12.30 2.63
CA PRO A 18 -3.11 11.75 3.72
C PRO A 18 -3.82 10.44 3.39
N LEU A 19 -4.32 10.27 2.16
CA LEU A 19 -4.98 9.03 1.71
C LEU A 19 -3.97 7.88 1.60
N TYR A 20 -2.74 8.17 1.20
CA TYR A 20 -1.67 7.18 1.18
C TYR A 20 -1.28 6.75 2.60
N VAL A 21 -1.16 7.71 3.53
CA VAL A 21 -0.89 7.42 4.95
C VAL A 21 -2.01 6.56 5.55
N ALA A 22 -3.27 6.93 5.32
CA ALA A 22 -4.45 6.18 5.71
C ALA A 22 -4.41 4.75 5.16
N PHE A 23 -4.16 4.58 3.87
CA PHE A 23 -4.04 3.26 3.24
C PHE A 23 -3.03 2.38 3.98
N VAL A 24 -1.82 2.88 4.23
CA VAL A 24 -0.77 2.10 4.91
C VAL A 24 -1.17 1.79 6.36
N ALA A 25 -1.82 2.73 7.05
CA ALA A 25 -2.30 2.51 8.41
C ALA A 25 -3.41 1.45 8.47
N TYR A 26 -4.43 1.54 7.61
CA TYR A 26 -5.49 0.54 7.51
C TYR A 26 -4.93 -0.83 7.11
N PHE A 27 -3.94 -0.88 6.21
CA PHE A 27 -3.34 -2.13 5.75
C PHE A 27 -2.53 -2.83 6.85
N ASN A 28 -1.70 -2.09 7.59
CA ASN A 28 -0.75 -2.64 8.56
C ASN A 28 -1.31 -2.78 9.98
N ARG A 29 -2.09 -1.81 10.45
CA ARG A 29 -2.56 -1.75 11.85
C ARG A 29 -3.95 -2.33 11.99
N GLU A 30 -4.93 -1.72 11.33
CA GLU A 30 -6.35 -2.09 11.49
C GLU A 30 -6.71 -3.36 10.72
N ARG A 31 -5.91 -3.70 9.70
CA ARG A 31 -6.18 -4.78 8.75
C ARG A 31 -7.53 -4.60 8.07
N ASP A 32 -7.96 -3.36 7.88
CA ASP A 32 -9.22 -3.02 7.25
C ASP A 32 -9.01 -2.81 5.75
N TYR A 33 -9.18 -3.88 4.98
CA TYR A 33 -9.01 -3.83 3.54
C TYR A 33 -10.20 -3.21 2.81
N PHE A 34 -11.33 -2.99 3.48
CA PHE A 34 -12.42 -2.22 2.93
C PHE A 34 -12.06 -0.73 2.99
N GLU A 35 -11.60 -0.24 4.13
CA GLU A 35 -11.13 1.16 4.22
C GLU A 35 -9.91 1.42 3.32
N CYS A 36 -9.00 0.44 3.18
CA CYS A 36 -7.93 0.51 2.18
C CYS A 36 -8.45 0.74 0.75
N HIS A 37 -9.60 0.15 0.40
CA HIS A 37 -10.21 0.35 -0.92
C HIS A 37 -10.66 1.80 -1.09
N GLU A 38 -11.43 2.32 -0.13
CA GLU A 38 -12.01 3.66 -0.23
C GLU A 38 -10.94 4.73 -0.39
N VAL A 39 -9.95 4.78 0.53
CA VAL A 39 -8.93 5.84 0.51
C VAL A 39 -7.99 5.73 -0.69
N MET A 40 -7.62 4.52 -1.10
CA MET A 40 -6.70 4.33 -2.23
C MET A 40 -7.42 4.46 -3.59
N GLU A 41 -8.71 4.16 -3.69
CA GLU A 41 -9.48 4.43 -4.91
C GLU A 41 -9.55 5.94 -5.14
N GLN A 42 -9.84 6.71 -4.09
CA GLN A 42 -9.83 8.17 -4.17
C GLN A 42 -8.46 8.69 -4.62
N LEU A 43 -7.38 8.29 -3.94
CA LEU A 43 -6.02 8.71 -4.31
C LEU A 43 -5.66 8.33 -5.74
N TRP A 44 -5.98 7.10 -6.15
CA TRP A 44 -5.73 6.63 -7.51
C TRP A 44 -6.43 7.50 -8.57
N LEU A 45 -7.67 7.93 -8.29
CA LEU A 45 -8.41 8.82 -9.20
C LEU A 45 -7.80 10.22 -9.27
N GLU A 46 -7.34 10.76 -8.13
CA GLU A 46 -6.69 12.07 -8.03
C GLU A 46 -5.32 12.10 -8.72
N GLU A 47 -4.55 11.01 -8.60
CA GLU A 47 -3.21 10.84 -9.17
C GLU A 47 -3.25 10.33 -10.62
N ALA A 48 -4.17 10.87 -11.42
CA ALA A 48 -4.31 10.59 -12.86
C ALA A 48 -4.35 9.08 -13.21
N ARG A 49 -4.86 8.26 -12.30
CA ARG A 49 -4.94 6.80 -12.43
C ARG A 49 -3.59 6.09 -12.51
N ASP A 50 -2.58 6.54 -11.78
CA ASP A 50 -1.27 5.90 -11.72
C ASP A 50 -1.38 4.37 -11.45
N PRO A 51 -0.77 3.51 -12.31
CA PRO A 51 -0.76 2.06 -12.11
C PRO A 51 -0.18 1.59 -10.77
N LEU A 52 0.74 2.33 -10.15
CA LEU A 52 1.34 1.99 -8.86
C LEU A 52 0.27 1.98 -7.75
N TYR A 53 -0.51 3.05 -7.62
CA TYR A 53 -1.62 3.13 -6.66
C TYR A 53 -2.67 2.07 -6.93
N GLN A 54 -3.01 1.85 -8.21
CA GLN A 54 -3.93 0.77 -8.58
C GLN A 54 -3.40 -0.62 -8.20
N GLY A 55 -2.08 -0.85 -8.31
CA GLY A 55 -1.44 -2.08 -7.89
C GLY A 55 -1.57 -2.31 -6.39
N LEU A 56 -1.29 -1.29 -5.58
CA LEU A 56 -1.41 -1.33 -4.12
C LEU A 56 -2.87 -1.57 -3.69
N LEU A 57 -3.82 -0.84 -4.28
CA LEU A 57 -5.26 -1.06 -4.11
C LEU A 57 -5.62 -2.54 -4.35
N GLN A 58 -5.17 -3.09 -5.48
CA GLN A 58 -5.50 -4.47 -5.87
C GLN A 58 -4.86 -5.52 -4.94
N VAL A 59 -3.74 -5.22 -4.27
CA VAL A 59 -3.22 -6.08 -3.19
C VAL A 59 -4.22 -6.15 -2.04
N ALA A 60 -4.65 -4.99 -1.51
CA ALA A 60 -5.60 -4.93 -0.39
C ALA A 60 -6.92 -5.64 -0.73
N VAL A 61 -7.51 -5.33 -1.89
CA VAL A 61 -8.78 -5.94 -2.32
C VAL A 61 -8.60 -7.44 -2.59
N GLY A 62 -7.46 -7.87 -3.14
CA GLY A 62 -7.15 -9.30 -3.31
C GLY A 62 -7.10 -10.07 -2.00
N LEU A 63 -6.51 -9.48 -0.95
CA LEU A 63 -6.50 -10.04 0.40
C LEU A 63 -7.91 -10.07 1.02
N TYR A 64 -8.69 -9.00 0.84
CA TYR A 64 -10.10 -8.95 1.25
C TYR A 64 -10.93 -10.10 0.67
N HIS A 65 -10.80 -10.35 -0.64
CA HIS A 65 -11.49 -11.46 -1.28
C HIS A 65 -11.11 -12.81 -0.68
N HIS A 66 -9.80 -13.07 -0.47
CA HIS A 66 -9.37 -14.30 0.17
C HIS A 66 -9.92 -14.43 1.60
N ARG A 67 -9.85 -13.35 2.40
CA ARG A 67 -10.35 -13.33 3.77
C ARG A 67 -11.84 -13.73 3.84
N ASN A 68 -12.62 -13.33 2.83
CA ASN A 68 -14.05 -13.65 2.72
C ASN A 68 -14.35 -14.97 1.97
N GLY A 69 -13.34 -15.82 1.76
CA GLY A 69 -13.51 -17.13 1.12
C GLY A 69 -13.68 -17.07 -0.41
N ASN A 70 -13.53 -15.90 -1.03
CA ASN A 70 -13.57 -15.74 -2.48
C ASN A 70 -12.18 -15.93 -3.09
N ILE A 71 -11.81 -17.19 -3.31
CA ILE A 71 -10.49 -17.58 -3.83
C ILE A 71 -10.25 -17.01 -5.23
N ASP A 72 -11.20 -17.18 -6.15
CA ASP A 72 -11.07 -16.73 -7.54
C ASP A 72 -10.89 -15.20 -7.64
N GLY A 73 -11.62 -14.45 -6.81
CA GLY A 73 -11.47 -13.01 -6.69
C GLY A 73 -10.07 -12.61 -6.20
N GLY A 74 -9.57 -13.31 -5.17
CA GLY A 74 -8.22 -13.11 -4.64
C GLY A 74 -7.15 -13.39 -5.70
N VAL A 75 -7.24 -14.52 -6.41
CA VAL A 75 -6.32 -14.88 -7.50
C VAL A 75 -6.31 -13.83 -8.59
N LYS A 76 -7.49 -13.40 -9.06
CA LYS A 76 -7.62 -12.41 -10.14
C LYS A 76 -6.96 -11.08 -9.78
N LEU A 77 -7.24 -10.57 -8.58
CA LEU A 77 -6.77 -9.26 -8.16
C LEU A 77 -5.29 -9.25 -7.81
N LEU A 78 -4.79 -10.26 -7.08
CA LEU A 78 -3.35 -10.35 -6.80
C LEU A 78 -2.53 -10.53 -8.08
N SER A 79 -3.02 -11.34 -9.04
CA SER A 79 -2.37 -11.45 -10.34
C SER A 79 -2.31 -10.12 -11.10
N ALA A 80 -3.36 -9.30 -10.99
CA ALA A 80 -3.39 -7.97 -11.62
C ALA A 80 -2.48 -6.97 -10.90
N ALA A 81 -2.48 -6.99 -9.57
CA ALA A 81 -1.61 -6.17 -8.73
C ALA A 81 -0.14 -6.43 -9.07
N ILE A 82 0.28 -7.70 -9.08
CA ILE A 82 1.67 -8.10 -9.38
C ILE A 82 2.12 -7.52 -10.73
N ARG A 83 1.31 -7.64 -11.79
CA ARG A 83 1.66 -7.11 -13.11
C ARG A 83 1.85 -5.58 -13.14
N LYS A 84 1.17 -4.85 -12.25
CA LYS A 84 1.28 -3.38 -12.16
C LYS A 84 2.48 -2.94 -11.32
N LEU A 85 2.78 -3.71 -10.29
CA LEU A 85 3.87 -3.41 -9.35
C LEU A 85 5.22 -3.91 -9.87
N GLU A 86 5.24 -4.93 -10.72
CA GLU A 86 6.47 -5.41 -11.37
C GLU A 86 7.15 -4.33 -12.22
N GLY A 87 8.47 -4.25 -12.11
CA GLY A 87 9.30 -3.28 -12.84
C GLY A 87 9.49 -1.93 -12.15
N ASN A 88 8.77 -1.67 -11.05
CA ASN A 88 9.04 -0.52 -10.17
C ASN A 88 10.34 -0.72 -9.37
N GLU A 89 10.84 0.39 -8.81
CA GLU A 89 11.98 0.37 -7.89
C GLU A 89 11.67 -0.45 -6.63
N ALA A 90 12.70 -1.08 -6.06
CA ALA A 90 12.54 -1.91 -4.85
C ALA A 90 12.02 -1.10 -3.65
N ILE A 91 12.38 0.18 -3.59
CA ILE A 91 11.86 1.16 -2.65
C ILE A 91 11.16 2.24 -3.44
N VAL A 92 9.88 2.46 -3.16
CA VAL A 92 9.08 3.54 -3.76
C VAL A 92 8.03 3.98 -2.74
N LEU A 93 7.63 5.25 -2.76
CA LEU A 93 6.66 5.81 -1.80
C LEU A 93 7.03 5.55 -0.32
N GLY A 94 8.33 5.47 0.00
CA GLY A 94 8.79 5.23 1.37
C GLY A 94 8.62 3.79 1.88
N ILE A 95 8.27 2.82 1.02
CA ILE A 95 8.04 1.42 1.39
C ILE A 95 8.96 0.45 0.62
N ARG A 96 9.17 -0.75 1.16
CA ARG A 96 9.80 -1.89 0.47
C ARG A 96 8.79 -2.59 -0.43
N LEU A 97 8.58 -2.02 -1.60
CA LEU A 97 7.68 -2.62 -2.60
C LEU A 97 8.16 -4.01 -3.04
N ASP A 98 9.47 -4.24 -3.10
CA ASP A 98 10.03 -5.55 -3.42
C ASP A 98 9.59 -6.66 -2.45
N ARG A 99 9.48 -6.34 -1.16
CA ARG A 99 9.02 -7.28 -0.13
C ARG A 99 7.53 -7.54 -0.23
N LEU A 100 6.71 -6.48 -0.33
CA LEU A 100 5.27 -6.61 -0.55
C LEU A 100 4.97 -7.44 -1.81
N LEU A 101 5.74 -7.22 -2.88
CA LEU A 101 5.59 -7.96 -4.13
C LEU A 101 5.97 -9.44 -3.97
N ALA A 102 7.04 -9.75 -3.23
CA ALA A 102 7.43 -11.12 -2.93
C ALA A 102 6.36 -11.85 -2.10
N ASP A 103 5.80 -11.18 -1.10
CA ASP A 103 4.75 -11.72 -0.24
C ASP A 103 3.44 -11.92 -1.02
N ALA A 104 3.05 -10.96 -1.85
CA ALA A 104 1.88 -11.07 -2.72
C ALA A 104 2.03 -12.24 -3.72
N LYS A 105 3.22 -12.44 -4.29
CA LYS A 105 3.53 -13.58 -5.17
C LYS A 105 3.41 -14.91 -4.43
N SER A 106 4.02 -15.01 -3.25
CA SER A 106 3.95 -16.22 -2.42
C SER A 106 2.51 -16.55 -2.04
N HIS A 107 1.71 -15.54 -1.69
CA HIS A 107 0.30 -15.70 -1.36
C HIS A 107 -0.53 -16.14 -2.57
N LEU A 108 -0.30 -15.54 -3.75
CA LEU A 108 -0.95 -15.94 -5.00
C LEU A 108 -0.61 -17.40 -5.36
N GLU A 109 0.64 -17.82 -5.25
CA GLU A 109 1.05 -19.20 -5.52
C GLU A 109 0.31 -20.23 -4.64
N ARG A 110 0.02 -19.85 -3.40
CA ARG A 110 -0.76 -20.69 -2.47
C ARG A 110 -2.24 -20.68 -2.83
N LEU A 111 -2.81 -19.53 -3.21
CA LEU A 111 -4.19 -19.44 -3.67
C LEU A 111 -4.45 -20.28 -4.91
N LEU A 112 -3.51 -20.30 -5.86
CA LEU A 112 -3.60 -21.13 -7.07
C LEU A 112 -3.65 -22.64 -6.78
N ARG A 113 -3.20 -23.06 -5.59
CA ARG A 113 -3.23 -24.46 -5.13
C ARG A 113 -4.27 -24.71 -4.03
N HIS A 114 -5.15 -23.74 -3.77
CA HIS A 114 -6.04 -23.77 -2.61
C HIS A 114 -7.00 -24.97 -2.62
N GLU A 115 -7.47 -25.43 -3.79
CA GLU A 115 -8.34 -26.61 -3.88
C GLU A 115 -7.62 -27.90 -3.43
N GLU A 116 -6.33 -28.02 -3.73
CA GLU A 116 -5.51 -29.19 -3.40
C GLU A 116 -4.95 -29.12 -1.97
N THR A 117 -4.53 -27.93 -1.55
CA THR A 117 -3.91 -27.67 -0.24
C THR A 117 -4.45 -26.35 0.32
N PRO A 118 -5.64 -26.38 0.97
CA PRO A 118 -6.19 -25.20 1.62
C PRO A 118 -5.23 -24.65 2.67
N PHE A 119 -5.22 -23.33 2.82
CA PHE A 119 -4.41 -22.68 3.84
C PHE A 119 -5.19 -21.58 4.53
N PRO A 120 -4.95 -21.34 5.82
CA PRO A 120 -5.62 -20.24 6.50
C PRO A 120 -5.14 -18.90 5.93
N PHE A 121 -6.07 -17.96 5.81
CA PHE A 121 -5.78 -16.56 5.51
C PHE A 121 -4.72 -16.00 6.48
N ARG A 122 -3.84 -15.16 5.96
CA ARG A 122 -2.87 -14.37 6.71
C ARG A 122 -2.77 -12.99 6.08
N ASP A 123 -2.64 -11.98 6.93
CA ASP A 123 -2.34 -10.62 6.50
C ASP A 123 -0.91 -10.54 5.96
N LEU A 124 -0.68 -9.57 5.07
CA LEU A 124 0.65 -9.16 4.61
C LEU A 124 1.04 -7.86 5.30
N ASP A 125 2.32 -7.52 5.28
CA ASP A 125 2.82 -6.27 5.83
C ASP A 125 3.44 -5.38 4.75
N ILE A 126 3.19 -4.08 4.86
CA ILE A 126 3.92 -3.06 4.12
C ILE A 126 5.09 -2.61 4.99
N ASP A 127 6.29 -3.01 4.59
CA ASP A 127 7.52 -2.61 5.25
C ASP A 127 7.86 -1.14 4.92
N ILE A 128 7.65 -0.25 5.89
CA ILE A 128 7.98 1.17 5.77
C ILE A 128 9.47 1.38 6.04
N VAL A 129 10.16 2.15 5.18
CA VAL A 129 11.58 2.49 5.32
C VAL A 129 11.85 3.97 5.51
N ASP A 130 10.92 4.83 5.12
CA ASP A 130 11.04 6.27 5.36
C ASP A 130 10.52 6.63 6.77
N PRO A 131 11.37 7.16 7.66
CA PRO A 131 10.94 7.60 8.99
C PRO A 131 9.81 8.62 8.99
N ALA A 132 9.69 9.46 7.96
CA ALA A 132 8.60 10.42 7.85
C ALA A 132 7.25 9.72 7.61
N LEU A 133 7.23 8.64 6.82
CA LEU A 133 6.03 7.82 6.64
C LEU A 133 5.69 7.04 7.91
N VAL A 134 6.70 6.50 8.60
CA VAL A 134 6.50 5.85 9.91
C VAL A 134 5.80 6.80 10.87
N ALA A 135 6.34 8.01 11.03
CA ALA A 135 5.77 9.00 11.93
C ALA A 135 4.33 9.40 11.54
N ALA A 136 4.04 9.53 10.24
CA ALA A 136 2.70 9.85 9.74
C ALA A 136 1.71 8.71 10.02
N VAL A 137 2.09 7.45 9.75
CA VAL A 137 1.26 6.25 9.99
C VAL A 137 1.04 6.01 11.48
N GLU A 138 2.01 6.34 12.34
CA GLU A 138 1.87 6.27 13.80
C GLU A 138 0.93 7.36 14.34
N ALA A 139 0.98 8.57 13.76
CA ALA A 139 0.12 9.68 14.14
C ALA A 139 -1.31 9.54 13.61
N PHE A 140 -1.54 8.68 12.61
CA PHE A 140 -2.85 8.47 12.01
C PHE A 140 -3.88 7.92 13.01
N VAL A 141 -5.06 8.55 13.02
CA VAL A 141 -6.24 8.18 13.79
C VAL A 141 -7.40 7.91 12.83
N PRO A 142 -7.99 6.69 12.82
CA PRO A 142 -9.12 6.36 11.95
C PRO A 142 -10.32 7.29 12.16
N GLY A 143 -10.96 7.73 11.07
CA GLY A 143 -12.19 8.52 11.09
C GLY A 143 -12.03 10.05 11.10
N GLU A 144 -10.80 10.59 11.01
CA GLU A 144 -10.57 12.04 10.83
C GLU A 144 -10.56 12.46 9.33
N GLU A 145 -10.75 11.52 8.41
CA GLU A 145 -10.65 11.74 6.96
C GLU A 145 -11.88 12.46 6.37
N GLU A 146 -13.03 12.39 7.05
CA GLU A 146 -14.30 12.95 6.57
C GLU A 146 -14.44 14.48 6.74
N GLU A 147 -13.58 15.16 7.52
CA GLU A 147 -13.82 16.56 7.90
C GLU A 147 -13.41 17.62 6.85
N HIS A 148 -12.93 17.23 5.67
CA HIS A 148 -12.48 18.16 4.64
C HIS A 148 -13.19 18.03 3.27
N ALA A 149 -14.51 17.81 3.29
CA ALA A 149 -15.39 17.96 2.11
C ALA A 149 -16.11 19.32 2.07
#